data_AF-A0AAQ3W9Z1-F1
#
_entry.id   AF-A0AAQ3W9Z1-F1
#
_cell.length_a   1.000
_cell.length_b   1.000
_cell.length_c   1.000
_cell.angle_alpha   90.00
_cell.angle_beta   90.00
_cell.angle_gamma   90.00
#
_symmetry.space_group_name_H-M   'P 1'
#
loop_
_entity.id
_entity.type
_entity.pdbx_description
1 polymer ?
#
loop_
_entity_poly.entity_id
_entity_poly.type
_entity_poly.pdbx_seq_one_letter_code
_entity_poly.pdbx_strand_id
1 'polypeptide(L)'
;METRMKHVLLEVYYEDGLDLEKMLIEGFTFDELKEKDIKFTYADYELCFAGEAGIVQNLEDFIGFGGEMDVDSDLNKTDYQTHSDRLKSEWEIISRKKIEEAYKDYMSFKRTYVESNGIIEDTED
;
A
#
# COMPACT_ATOMS: atom_id res chain seq x y z
N MET A 1 -6.07 10.21 31.08
CA MET A 1 -6.50 9.29 30.01
C MET A 1 -5.35 9.20 29.03
N GLU A 2 -4.82 8.00 28.77
CA GLU A 2 -3.90 7.81 27.64
C GLU A 2 -4.68 7.95 26.34
N THR A 3 -4.30 8.92 25.51
CA THR A 3 -4.83 9.06 24.16
C THR A 3 -4.19 7.98 23.30
N ARG A 4 -4.97 7.01 22.85
CA ARG A 4 -4.52 6.05 21.83
C ARG A 4 -4.82 6.62 20.45
N MET A 5 -3.78 6.94 19.68
CA MET A 5 -3.94 7.31 18.28
C MET A 5 -4.12 6.06 17.42
N LYS A 6 -5.04 6.14 16.47
CA LYS A 6 -5.21 5.15 15.40
C LYS A 6 -4.97 5.86 14.08
N HIS A 7 -4.09 5.30 13.26
CA HIS A 7 -3.91 5.73 11.87
C HIS A 7 -4.78 4.84 10.99
N VAL A 8 -5.48 5.45 10.03
CA VAL A 8 -6.33 4.75 9.06
C VAL A 8 -6.04 5.31 7.68
N LEU A 9 -6.15 4.45 6.66
CA LEU A 9 -6.11 4.83 5.26
C LEU A 9 -7.55 4.91 4.72
N LEU A 10 -7.85 5.93 3.94
CA LEU A 10 -9.19 6.20 3.44
C LEU A 10 -9.15 6.49 1.94
N GLU A 11 -10.11 5.91 1.22
CA GLU A 11 -10.45 6.35 -0.12
C GLU A 11 -11.46 7.50 -0.02
N VAL A 12 -11.27 8.53 -0.85
CA VAL A 12 -12.04 9.77 -0.80
C VAL A 12 -12.72 10.03 -2.14
N TYR A 13 -14.04 10.21 -2.12
CA TYR A 13 -14.86 10.49 -3.28
C TYR A 13 -15.43 11.90 -3.17
N TYR A 14 -15.24 12.73 -4.20
CA TYR A 14 -15.67 14.12 -4.23
C TYR A 14 -15.93 14.59 -5.67
N GLU A 15 -16.64 15.71 -5.82
CA GLU A 15 -16.94 16.28 -7.14
C GLU A 15 -15.70 16.93 -7.80
N ASP A 16 -15.61 16.82 -9.12
CA ASP A 16 -14.53 17.45 -9.90
C ASP A 16 -14.42 18.95 -9.62
N GLY A 17 -13.20 19.42 -9.32
CA GLY A 17 -12.90 20.84 -9.08
C GLY A 17 -12.71 21.25 -7.62
N LEU A 18 -12.91 20.34 -6.66
CA LEU A 18 -12.48 20.54 -5.28
C LEU A 18 -10.97 20.34 -5.12
N ASP A 19 -10.33 21.24 -4.37
CA ASP A 19 -8.90 21.15 -4.01
C ASP A 19 -8.76 20.52 -2.62
N LEU A 20 -8.81 19.18 -2.59
CA LEU A 20 -8.75 18.40 -1.35
C LEU A 20 -7.42 18.62 -0.60
N GLU A 21 -6.32 18.76 -1.34
CA GLU A 21 -4.98 18.96 -0.77
C GLU A 21 -4.91 20.26 0.03
N LYS A 22 -5.37 21.36 -0.55
CA LYS A 22 -5.43 22.65 0.13
C LYS A 22 -6.26 22.57 1.41
N MET A 23 -7.41 21.91 1.37
CA MET A 23 -8.29 21.80 2.53
C MET A 23 -7.65 21.01 3.68
N LEU A 24 -6.94 19.92 3.38
CA LEU A 24 -6.22 19.15 4.38
C LEU A 24 -5.05 19.95 4.98
N ILE A 25 -4.32 20.72 4.15
CA ILE A 25 -3.26 21.63 4.62
C ILE A 25 -3.82 22.74 5.52
N GLU A 26 -5.00 23.27 5.19
CA GLU A 26 -5.71 24.27 5.99
C GLU A 26 -6.28 23.68 7.31
N GLY A 27 -6.18 22.37 7.50
CA GLY A 27 -6.54 21.69 8.74
C GLY A 27 -8.03 21.38 8.87
N PHE A 28 -8.74 21.22 7.75
CA PHE A 28 -10.15 20.84 7.76
C PHE A 28 -10.36 19.50 8.48
N THR A 29 -11.37 19.47 9.33
CA THR A 29 -11.81 18.28 10.06
C THR A 29 -12.70 17.39 9.17
N PHE A 30 -12.85 16.12 9.55
CA PHE A 30 -13.74 15.19 8.85
C PHE A 30 -15.18 15.69 8.72
N ASP A 31 -15.69 16.40 9.72
CA ASP A 31 -17.06 16.90 9.68
C ASP A 31 -17.18 18.06 8.68
N GLU A 32 -16.20 18.96 8.63
CA GLU A 32 -16.14 20.04 7.62
C GLU A 32 -15.97 19.51 6.19
N LEU A 33 -15.26 18.38 6.02
CA LEU A 33 -15.16 17.72 4.71
C LEU A 33 -16.50 17.11 4.29
N LYS A 34 -17.24 16.47 5.21
CA LYS A 34 -18.57 15.90 4.92
C LYS A 34 -19.60 16.95 4.53
N GLU A 35 -19.56 18.14 5.12
CA GLU A 35 -20.44 19.26 4.74
C GLU A 35 -20.24 19.74 3.30
N LYS A 36 -19.13 19.33 2.66
CA LYS A 36 -18.78 19.63 1.27
C LYS A 36 -19.03 18.44 0.34
N ASP A 37 -19.94 17.53 0.73
CA ASP A 37 -20.31 16.34 -0.01
C ASP A 37 -19.16 15.35 -0.29
N ILE A 38 -18.08 15.44 0.49
CA ILE A 38 -16.95 14.50 0.44
C ILE A 38 -17.32 13.22 1.18
N LYS A 39 -17.16 12.09 0.50
CA LYS A 39 -17.45 10.75 1.04
C LYS A 39 -16.15 9.98 1.26
N PHE A 40 -16.16 9.14 2.28
CA PHE A 40 -15.00 8.35 2.70
C PHE A 40 -15.40 6.88 2.84
N THR A 41 -14.51 5.98 2.43
CA THR A 41 -14.55 4.57 2.82
C THR A 41 -13.18 4.14 3.33
N TYR A 42 -13.14 3.06 4.10
CA TYR A 42 -11.87 2.47 4.51
C TYR A 42 -11.22 1.81 3.30
N ALA A 43 -9.94 2.10 3.13
CA ALA A 43 -9.10 1.44 2.14
C ALA A 43 -8.46 0.21 2.80
N ASP A 44 -9.30 -0.75 3.16
CA ASP A 44 -8.83 -1.97 3.81
C ASP A 44 -7.98 -2.75 2.81
N TYR A 45 -6.83 -3.28 3.27
CA TYR A 45 -5.88 -4.00 2.42
C TYR A 45 -5.22 -3.14 1.34
N GLU A 46 -4.98 -1.89 1.64
CA GLU A 46 -4.16 -1.00 0.83
C GLU A 46 -2.85 -0.65 1.55
N LEU A 47 -1.73 -0.65 0.83
CA LEU A 47 -0.46 -0.09 1.30
C LEU A 47 -0.09 1.08 0.40
N CYS A 48 0.26 2.21 1.00
CA CYS A 48 0.63 3.40 0.26
C CYS A 48 1.81 4.13 0.89
N PHE A 49 2.53 4.87 0.06
CA PHE A 49 3.43 5.91 0.53
C PHE A 49 2.71 7.26 0.49
N ALA A 50 2.47 7.84 1.66
CA ALA A 50 1.80 9.13 1.77
C ALA A 50 2.82 10.26 1.97
N GLY A 51 2.67 11.36 1.23
CA GLY A 51 3.51 12.56 1.37
C GLY A 51 3.27 13.33 2.67
N GLU A 52 3.82 14.55 2.79
CA GLU A 52 3.72 15.36 4.02
C GLU A 52 2.28 15.67 4.45
N ALA A 53 1.36 15.76 3.49
CA ALA A 53 -0.07 15.99 3.74
C ALA A 53 -0.88 14.70 3.99
N GLY A 54 -0.24 13.52 3.99
CA GLY A 54 -0.93 12.24 4.09
C GLY A 54 -1.69 11.83 2.83
N ILE A 55 -1.42 12.48 1.69
CA ILE A 55 -2.08 12.25 0.41
C ILE A 55 -1.22 11.34 -0.47
N VAL A 56 -1.88 10.40 -1.14
CA VAL A 56 -1.31 9.54 -2.18
C VAL A 56 -1.79 10.08 -3.52
N GLN A 57 -0.87 10.61 -4.34
CA GLN A 57 -1.24 11.39 -5.53
C GLN A 57 -1.45 10.51 -6.76
N ASN A 58 -0.66 9.46 -6.92
CA ASN A 58 -0.68 8.63 -8.13
C ASN A 58 -1.02 7.17 -7.80
N LEU A 59 -1.61 6.48 -8.78
CA LEU A 59 -1.93 5.04 -8.66
C LEU A 59 -0.66 4.20 -8.45
N GLU A 60 0.48 4.66 -8.96
CA GLU A 60 1.78 4.03 -8.79
C GLU A 60 2.34 4.16 -7.37
N ASP A 61 1.85 5.13 -6.58
CA ASP A 61 2.25 5.36 -5.18
C ASP A 61 1.43 4.50 -4.19
N PHE A 62 0.58 3.63 -4.74
CA PHE A 62 -0.33 2.75 -4.04
C PHE A 62 -0.15 1.30 -4.51
N ILE A 63 -0.23 0.35 -3.57
CA ILE A 63 -0.32 -1.08 -3.82
C ILE A 63 -1.61 -1.58 -3.18
N GLY A 64 -2.59 -1.89 -4.03
CA GLY A 64 -3.88 -2.46 -3.65
C GLY A 64 -3.87 -3.97 -3.63
N PHE A 65 -4.37 -4.56 -2.55
CA PHE A 65 -4.58 -6.00 -2.44
C PHE A 65 -6.04 -6.41 -2.71
N GLY A 66 -6.94 -5.44 -2.93
CA GLY A 66 -8.24 -5.62 -3.54
C GLY A 66 -8.19 -5.12 -4.99
N GLY A 67 -8.79 -5.85 -5.94
CA GLY A 67 -9.21 -5.20 -7.19
C GLY A 67 -10.25 -4.11 -6.92
N GLU A 68 -10.88 -3.53 -7.94
CA GLU A 68 -12.12 -2.76 -7.72
C GLU A 68 -13.10 -3.68 -6.96
N MET A 69 -13.27 -3.45 -5.65
CA MET A 69 -13.96 -4.38 -4.77
C MET A 69 -15.21 -3.70 -4.22
N ASP A 70 -16.32 -3.90 -4.94
CA ASP A 70 -17.65 -3.82 -4.34
C ASP A 70 -17.68 -4.76 -3.12
N VAL A 71 -17.69 -4.19 -1.92
CA VAL A 71 -17.84 -4.97 -0.70
C VAL A 71 -19.31 -5.38 -0.61
N ASP A 72 -19.61 -6.62 -1.02
CA ASP A 72 -20.92 -7.20 -0.82
C ASP A 72 -21.24 -7.26 0.68
N SER A 73 -22.28 -6.54 1.09
CA SER A 73 -22.70 -6.37 2.49
C SER A 73 -23.15 -7.67 3.16
N ASP A 74 -23.29 -8.77 2.41
CA ASP A 74 -23.79 -10.06 2.88
C ASP A 74 -22.71 -11.09 3.26
N LEU A 75 -21.42 -10.74 3.23
CA LEU A 75 -20.36 -11.66 3.66
C LEU A 75 -20.40 -11.93 5.17
N ASN A 76 -21.03 -13.05 5.53
CA ASN A 76 -21.03 -13.61 6.88
C ASN A 76 -19.60 -13.67 7.45
N LYS A 77 -19.42 -13.16 8.69
CA LYS A 77 -18.13 -13.09 9.41
C LYS A 77 -17.34 -14.42 9.47
N THR A 78 -17.99 -15.56 9.26
CA THR A 78 -17.37 -16.88 9.22
C THR A 78 -16.53 -17.09 7.95
N ASP A 79 -16.87 -16.44 6.83
CA ASP A 79 -16.18 -16.56 5.54
C ASP A 79 -14.94 -15.63 5.45
N TYR A 80 -14.94 -14.57 6.26
CA TYR A 80 -13.86 -13.60 6.33
C TYR A 80 -12.50 -14.21 6.72
N GLN A 81 -12.47 -15.06 7.75
CA GLN A 81 -11.21 -15.61 8.26
C GLN A 81 -10.57 -16.56 7.23
N THR A 82 -11.38 -17.42 6.62
CA THR A 82 -10.93 -18.32 5.54
C THR A 82 -10.44 -17.53 4.32
N HIS A 83 -11.13 -16.46 3.95
CA HIS A 83 -10.69 -15.58 2.87
C HIS A 83 -9.38 -14.86 3.21
N SER A 84 -9.25 -14.34 4.44
CA SER A 84 -8.03 -13.68 4.93
C SER A 84 -6.84 -14.62 4.93
N ASP A 85 -7.00 -15.86 5.38
CA ASP A 85 -5.92 -16.84 5.44
C ASP A 85 -5.48 -17.29 4.04
N ARG A 86 -6.42 -17.42 3.09
CA ARG A 86 -6.08 -17.66 1.68
C ARG A 86 -5.25 -16.52 1.09
N LEU A 87 -5.69 -15.27 1.28
CA LEU A 87 -4.99 -14.08 0.77
C LEU A 87 -3.59 -13.95 1.37
N LYS A 88 -3.42 -14.19 2.68
CA LYS A 88 -2.11 -14.20 3.33
C LYS A 88 -1.18 -15.26 2.75
N SER A 89 -1.70 -16.45 2.46
CA SER A 89 -0.94 -17.54 1.84
C SER A 89 -0.49 -17.19 0.42
N GLU A 90 -1.39 -16.66 -0.41
CA GLU A 90 -1.05 -16.18 -1.75
C GLU A 90 0.00 -15.08 -1.69
N TRP A 91 -0.10 -14.19 -0.71
CA TRP A 91 0.86 -13.11 -0.49
C TRP A 91 2.24 -13.59 -0.07
N GLU A 92 2.30 -14.57 0.83
CA GLU A 92 3.55 -15.19 1.23
C GLU A 92 4.28 -15.78 0.01
N ILE A 93 3.54 -16.46 -0.87
CA ILE A 93 4.07 -17.04 -2.10
C ILE A 93 4.62 -15.95 -3.03
N ILE A 94 3.85 -14.87 -3.26
CA ILE A 94 4.27 -13.76 -4.13
C ILE A 94 5.51 -13.07 -3.56
N SER A 95 5.52 -12.78 -2.27
CA SER A 95 6.64 -12.10 -1.60
C SER A 95 7.92 -12.92 -1.69
N ARG A 96 7.84 -14.22 -1.38
CA ARG A 96 8.99 -15.14 -1.53
C ARG A 96 9.51 -15.16 -2.96
N LYS A 97 8.61 -15.28 -3.94
CA LYS A 97 8.99 -15.27 -5.36
C LYS A 97 9.68 -13.97 -5.76
N LYS A 98 9.19 -12.81 -5.31
CA LYS A 98 9.78 -11.51 -5.62
C LYS A 98 11.14 -11.30 -4.96
N ILE A 99 11.32 -11.75 -3.73
CA ILE A 99 12.62 -11.73 -3.05
C ILE A 99 13.62 -12.62 -3.81
N GLU A 100 13.20 -13.81 -4.25
CA GLU A 100 14.05 -14.70 -5.04
C GLU A 100 14.42 -14.13 -6.41
N GLU A 101 13.48 -13.49 -7.10
CA GLU A 101 13.74 -12.78 -8.37
C GLU A 101 14.78 -11.66 -8.14
N ALA A 102 14.57 -10.80 -7.14
CA ALA A 102 15.50 -9.71 -6.83
C ALA A 102 16.90 -10.21 -6.44
N TYR A 103 16.98 -11.30 -5.67
CA TYR A 103 18.26 -11.91 -5.32
C TYR A 103 18.99 -12.46 -6.56
N LYS A 104 18.28 -13.13 -7.47
CA LYS A 104 18.86 -13.64 -8.72
C LYS A 104 19.37 -12.50 -9.60
N ASP A 105 18.59 -11.43 -9.72
CA ASP A 105 18.97 -10.24 -10.48
C ASP A 105 20.22 -9.59 -9.90
N TYR A 106 20.28 -9.42 -8.57
CA TYR A 106 21.45 -8.90 -7.88
C TYR A 106 22.70 -9.77 -8.10
N MET A 107 22.59 -11.10 -7.95
CA MET A 107 23.72 -12.00 -8.14
C MET A 107 24.21 -12.02 -9.60
N SER A 108 23.30 -11.90 -10.57
CA SER A 108 23.62 -11.74 -11.99
C SER A 108 24.38 -10.43 -12.25
N PHE A 109 23.89 -9.32 -11.70
CA PHE A 109 24.54 -8.02 -11.77
C PHE A 109 25.93 -8.04 -11.13
N LYS A 110 26.04 -8.58 -9.91
CA LYS A 110 27.31 -8.69 -9.17
C LYS A 110 28.35 -9.47 -9.97
N ARG A 111 27.97 -10.62 -10.53
CA ARG A 111 28.87 -11.44 -11.37
C ARG A 111 29.40 -10.64 -12.56
N THR A 112 28.49 -10.00 -13.30
CA THR A 112 28.84 -9.18 -14.47
C THR A 112 29.78 -8.03 -14.08
N TYR A 113 29.55 -7.39 -12.94
CA TYR A 113 30.38 -6.32 -12.42
C TYR A 113 31.78 -6.80 -12.04
N VAL A 114 31.89 -7.93 -11.33
CA VAL A 114 33.16 -8.54 -10.92
C VAL A 114 33.99 -8.92 -12.15
N GLU A 115 33.39 -9.60 -13.13
CA GLU A 115 34.04 -9.99 -14.38
C GLU A 115 34.53 -8.77 -15.18
N SER A 116 33.69 -7.73 -15.29
CA SER A 116 34.02 -6.53 -16.06
C SER A 116 35.11 -5.66 -15.42
N ASN A 117 35.28 -5.74 -14.10
CA ASN A 117 36.25 -4.92 -13.35
C ASN A 117 37.47 -5.72 -12.87
N GLY A 118 37.60 -6.99 -13.24
CA GLY A 118 38.77 -7.82 -12.88
C GLY A 118 38.94 -8.02 -11.38
N ILE A 119 37.84 -8.00 -10.62
CA ILE A 119 37.85 -8.18 -9.17
C ILE A 119 37.99 -9.68 -8.89
N ILE A 120 38.99 -10.08 -8.09
CA ILE A 120 39.12 -11.46 -7.60
C ILE A 120 38.32 -11.55 -6.31
N GLU A 121 37.25 -12.35 -6.30
CA GLU A 121 36.51 -12.64 -5.07
C GLU A 121 37.33 -13.63 -4.23
N ASP A 122 37.74 -13.23 -3.02
CA ASP A 122 38.20 -14.18 -2.00
C ASP A 122 36.98 -15.01 -1.57
N THR A 123 36.86 -16.23 -2.09
CA THR A 123 35.97 -17.23 -1.53
C THR A 123 36.60 -17.74 -0.24
N GLU A 124 36.11 -17.28 0.91
CA GLU A 124 36.38 -17.95 2.19
C GLU A 124 35.72 -19.35 2.15
N ASP A 125 36.54 -20.38 2.39
CA ASP A 125 36.21 -21.81 2.42
C ASP A 125 35.15 -22.19 3.48
#